data_AF-A0A382VCK3-F1
#
_entry.id   AF-A0A382VCK3-F1
#
_cell.length_a   1.000
_cell.length_b   1.000
_cell.length_c   1.000
_cell.angle_alpha   90.00
_cell.angle_beta   90.00
_cell.angle_gamma   90.00
#
_symmetry.space_group_name_H-M   'P 1'
#
loop_
_entity.id
_entity.type
_entity.pdbx_description
1 polymer ?
#
loop_
_entity_poly.entity_id
_entity_poly.type
_entity_poly.pdbx_seq_one_letter_code
_entity_poly.pdbx_strand_id
1 'polypeptide(L)'
;MEYRLLGKTNLKVSRLGIGLVKIGNEEMLTQLSKSDLLLNTALDSGINFLDTAACYGNSEEVIGKTVSHRRSEYVLASKAGHSIEGHKSEPWSYETIVTSVERSLKRMKTEYLDIIQLHTCDLQTLAKGDVIDALQHLKTTGKTRFIGYSGDEDAAEWAVKSKIFDTLQTSLNLVDQHSLRYLGEARRNNMGVIIKRPIANATWDSKITENNAPNSYVNRAKQMQSLGQIIDSPNSYHEMALGFVLSNHEVDT
;
A
#
# COMPACT_ATOMS: atom_id res chain seq x y z
N MET A 1 -5.51 -15.98 -11.57
CA MET A 1 -4.66 -15.05 -10.81
C MET A 1 -3.19 -15.37 -11.07
N GLU A 2 -2.35 -14.38 -11.41
CA GLU A 2 -0.89 -14.53 -11.46
C GLU A 2 -0.29 -14.25 -10.08
N TYR A 3 0.76 -14.95 -9.70
CA TYR A 3 1.46 -14.77 -8.42
C TYR A 3 2.96 -14.53 -8.62
N ARG A 4 3.56 -13.73 -7.75
CA ARG A 4 5.00 -13.45 -7.71
C ARG A 4 5.57 -13.57 -6.30
N LEU A 5 6.89 -13.77 -6.21
CA LEU A 5 7.59 -13.62 -4.95
C LEU A 5 7.82 -12.13 -4.70
N LEU A 6 7.42 -11.63 -3.53
CA LEU A 6 7.62 -10.23 -3.14
C LEU A 6 9.07 -9.99 -2.71
N GLY A 7 9.93 -9.67 -3.67
CA GLY A 7 11.38 -9.51 -3.47
C GLY A 7 12.01 -10.62 -2.60
N LYS A 8 12.80 -10.21 -1.60
CA LYS A 8 13.53 -11.07 -0.66
C LYS A 8 12.67 -11.66 0.47
N THR A 9 11.36 -11.40 0.48
CA THR A 9 10.48 -11.85 1.59
C THR A 9 10.05 -13.31 1.48
N ASN A 10 10.22 -13.94 0.31
CA ASN A 10 9.66 -15.24 -0.04
C ASN A 10 8.12 -15.34 0.09
N LEU A 11 7.41 -14.21 0.29
CA LEU A 11 5.96 -14.18 0.26
C LEU A 11 5.48 -14.32 -1.18
N LYS A 12 4.61 -15.28 -1.45
CA LYS A 12 3.96 -15.44 -2.75
C LYS A 12 2.68 -14.59 -2.77
N VAL A 13 2.70 -13.48 -3.48
CA VAL A 13 1.61 -12.50 -3.55
C VAL A 13 0.94 -12.53 -4.92
N SER A 14 -0.38 -12.30 -4.96
CA SER A 14 -1.12 -12.07 -6.19
C SER A 14 -0.63 -10.78 -6.84
N ARG A 15 -0.50 -10.75 -8.17
CA ARG A 15 -0.07 -9.53 -8.88
C ARG A 15 -1.06 -8.37 -8.77
N LEU A 16 -2.30 -8.68 -8.43
CA LEU A 16 -3.31 -7.70 -8.06
C LEU A 16 -3.59 -7.87 -6.57
N GLY A 17 -3.27 -6.85 -5.78
CA GLY A 17 -3.69 -6.73 -4.38
C GLY A 17 -4.99 -5.96 -4.22
N ILE A 18 -5.47 -5.84 -2.97
CA ILE A 18 -6.62 -5.00 -2.62
C ILE A 18 -6.20 -3.92 -1.60
N GLY A 19 -6.36 -2.66 -2.01
CA GLY A 19 -6.13 -1.50 -1.15
C GLY A 19 -7.40 -1.10 -0.40
N LEU A 20 -7.31 -0.99 0.92
CA LEU A 20 -8.49 -0.99 1.80
C LEU A 20 -8.86 0.38 2.38
N VAL A 21 -8.27 1.47 1.89
CA VAL A 21 -8.61 2.83 2.38
C VAL A 21 -10.10 3.16 2.28
N LYS A 22 -10.80 2.66 1.24
CA LYS A 22 -12.22 2.97 1.00
C LYS A 22 -13.20 2.22 1.91
N ILE A 23 -12.76 1.12 2.54
CA ILE A 23 -13.60 0.38 3.50
C ILE A 23 -13.47 0.91 4.93
N GLY A 24 -12.65 1.95 5.13
CA GLY A 24 -12.39 2.53 6.45
C GLY A 24 -13.40 3.56 6.96
N ASN A 25 -14.41 3.93 6.17
CA ASN A 25 -15.42 4.89 6.61
C ASN A 25 -16.36 4.27 7.67
N GLU A 26 -17.06 5.10 8.46
CA GLU A 26 -17.95 4.64 9.53
C GLU A 26 -19.13 3.81 9.00
N GLU A 27 -19.66 4.14 7.82
CA GLU A 27 -20.76 3.43 7.18
C GLU A 27 -20.42 1.95 6.90
N MET A 28 -19.14 1.62 6.67
CA MET A 28 -18.74 0.25 6.40
C MET A 28 -18.71 -0.63 7.66
N LEU A 29 -18.73 -0.06 8.87
CA LEU A 29 -19.00 -0.82 10.10
C LEU A 29 -20.50 -1.13 10.29
N THR A 30 -21.39 -0.28 9.77
CA THR A 30 -22.83 -0.55 9.80
C THR A 30 -23.26 -1.42 8.62
N GLN A 31 -22.45 -1.50 7.56
CA GLN A 31 -22.65 -2.32 6.37
C GLN A 31 -21.59 -3.44 6.25
N LEU A 32 -21.26 -4.10 7.38
CA LEU A 32 -20.25 -5.16 7.40
C LEU A 32 -20.47 -6.26 6.36
N SER A 33 -21.72 -6.57 6.00
CA SER A 33 -22.04 -7.56 4.96
C SER A 33 -21.48 -7.20 3.58
N LYS A 34 -21.38 -5.91 3.24
CA LYS A 34 -20.77 -5.48 1.96
C LYS A 34 -19.27 -5.67 1.97
N SER A 35 -18.62 -5.29 3.07
CA SER A 35 -17.18 -5.47 3.24
C SER A 35 -16.80 -6.95 3.32
N ASP A 36 -17.62 -7.75 3.99
CA ASP A 36 -17.48 -9.20 4.08
C ASP A 36 -17.57 -9.85 2.70
N LEU A 37 -18.61 -9.50 1.93
CA LEU A 37 -18.76 -9.98 0.56
C LEU A 37 -17.58 -9.56 -0.31
N LEU A 38 -17.14 -8.29 -0.24
CA LEU A 38 -16.00 -7.78 -1.01
C LEU A 38 -14.71 -8.56 -0.72
N LEU A 39 -14.36 -8.68 0.56
CA LEU A 39 -13.10 -9.30 0.97
C LEU A 39 -13.09 -10.80 0.70
N ASN A 40 -14.18 -11.50 1.00
CA ASN A 40 -14.28 -12.93 0.68
C ASN A 40 -14.28 -13.17 -0.84
N THR A 41 -14.99 -12.36 -1.63
CA THR A 41 -14.94 -12.46 -3.11
C THR A 41 -13.52 -12.25 -3.64
N ALA A 42 -12.76 -11.31 -3.07
CA ALA A 42 -11.38 -11.08 -3.47
C ALA A 42 -10.50 -12.31 -3.17
N LEU A 43 -10.59 -12.86 -1.95
CA LEU A 43 -9.87 -14.06 -1.55
C LEU A 43 -10.24 -15.27 -2.42
N ASP A 44 -11.54 -15.48 -2.65
CA ASP A 44 -12.05 -16.59 -3.46
C ASP A 44 -11.66 -16.46 -4.95
N SER A 45 -11.41 -15.23 -5.42
CA SER A 45 -10.86 -14.94 -6.75
C SER A 45 -9.33 -15.10 -6.83
N GLY A 46 -8.69 -15.46 -5.72
CA GLY A 46 -7.26 -15.70 -5.61
C GLY A 46 -6.41 -14.47 -5.25
N ILE A 47 -7.01 -13.30 -5.01
CA ILE A 47 -6.27 -12.15 -4.45
C ILE A 47 -5.84 -12.53 -3.04
N ASN A 48 -4.55 -12.39 -2.72
CA ASN A 48 -4.05 -12.73 -1.39
C ASN A 48 -3.21 -11.62 -0.77
N PHE A 49 -3.12 -10.43 -1.38
CA PHE A 49 -2.41 -9.29 -0.80
C PHE A 49 -3.40 -8.22 -0.35
N LEU A 50 -3.54 -8.04 0.97
CA LEU A 50 -4.42 -7.05 1.58
C LEU A 50 -3.58 -5.91 2.16
N ASP A 51 -3.80 -4.69 1.68
CA ASP A 51 -3.10 -3.49 2.12
C ASP A 51 -4.05 -2.51 2.82
N THR A 52 -3.77 -2.24 4.10
CA THR A 52 -4.52 -1.31 4.95
C THR A 52 -3.57 -0.32 5.64
N ALA A 53 -4.06 0.50 6.57
CA ALA A 53 -3.24 1.32 7.45
C ALA A 53 -3.97 1.66 8.75
N ALA A 54 -3.20 1.92 9.81
CA ALA A 54 -3.71 2.32 11.12
C ALA A 54 -4.58 3.60 11.08
N CYS A 55 -4.31 4.50 10.12
CA CYS A 55 -5.05 5.76 9.97
C CYS A 55 -6.27 5.65 9.02
N TYR A 56 -6.55 4.47 8.43
CA TYR A 56 -7.69 4.29 7.53
C TYR A 56 -8.98 3.99 8.29
N GLY A 57 -9.37 4.90 9.19
CA GLY A 57 -10.59 4.78 10.00
C GLY A 57 -10.77 3.38 10.58
N ASN A 58 -11.83 2.69 10.13
CA ASN A 58 -12.23 1.36 10.57
C ASN A 58 -11.72 0.20 9.71
N SER A 59 -10.86 0.44 8.72
CA SER A 59 -10.44 -0.58 7.75
C SER A 59 -9.84 -1.82 8.43
N GLU A 60 -8.97 -1.62 9.42
CA GLU A 60 -8.38 -2.71 10.22
C GLU A 60 -9.43 -3.51 11.01
N GLU A 61 -10.43 -2.84 11.58
CA GLU A 61 -11.52 -3.47 12.32
C GLU A 61 -12.43 -4.29 11.40
N VAL A 62 -12.68 -3.79 10.18
CA VAL A 62 -13.45 -4.49 9.16
C VAL A 62 -12.74 -5.79 8.77
N ILE A 63 -11.43 -5.77 8.53
CA ILE A 63 -10.64 -7.01 8.27
C ILE A 63 -10.81 -8.00 9.42
N GLY A 64 -10.64 -7.52 10.66
CA GLY A 64 -10.77 -8.36 11.86
C GLY A 64 -12.15 -8.98 12.04
N LYS A 65 -13.21 -8.30 11.60
CA LYS A 65 -14.59 -8.79 11.68
C LYS A 65 -15.02 -9.69 10.54
N THR A 66 -14.33 -9.66 9.40
CA THR A 66 -14.78 -10.32 8.16
C THR A 66 -13.89 -11.50 7.79
N VAL A 67 -12.58 -11.30 7.67
CA VAL A 67 -11.68 -12.32 7.08
C VAL A 67 -10.58 -12.81 8.02
N SER A 68 -10.53 -12.39 9.28
CA SER A 68 -9.54 -12.86 10.26
C SER A 68 -9.52 -14.38 10.45
N HIS A 69 -10.68 -15.05 10.27
CA HIS A 69 -10.79 -16.50 10.33
C HIS A 69 -10.06 -17.23 9.18
N ARG A 70 -9.67 -16.50 8.12
CA ARG A 70 -8.92 -16.97 6.95
C ARG A 70 -7.46 -16.49 6.96
N ARG A 71 -6.92 -16.11 8.12
CA ARG A 71 -5.62 -15.41 8.25
C ARG A 71 -4.45 -16.05 7.50
N SER A 72 -4.42 -17.38 7.38
CA SER A 72 -3.38 -18.13 6.68
C SER A 72 -3.46 -18.06 5.15
N GLU A 73 -4.55 -17.57 4.59
CA GLU A 73 -4.79 -17.52 3.14
C GLU A 73 -4.24 -16.25 2.47
N TYR A 74 -3.91 -15.22 3.26
CA TYR A 74 -3.49 -13.92 2.73
C TYR A 74 -2.26 -13.34 3.44
N VAL A 75 -1.53 -12.54 2.68
CA VAL A 75 -0.49 -11.62 3.11
C VAL A 75 -1.15 -10.32 3.57
N LEU A 76 -0.92 -9.96 4.83
CA LEU A 76 -1.49 -8.77 5.43
C LEU A 76 -0.43 -7.69 5.63
N ALA A 77 -0.59 -6.58 4.90
CA ALA A 77 0.22 -5.38 5.03
C ALA A 77 -0.59 -4.27 5.71
N SER A 78 -0.04 -3.69 6.78
CA SER A 78 -0.56 -2.44 7.35
C SER A 78 0.53 -1.37 7.38
N LYS A 79 0.17 -0.16 7.84
CA LYS A 79 1.09 0.97 7.94
C LYS A 79 0.90 1.74 9.23
N ALA A 80 2.01 2.26 9.76
CA ALA A 80 2.07 3.05 10.99
C ALA A 80 2.89 4.34 10.77
N GLY A 81 2.82 5.28 11.72
CA GLY A 81 3.56 6.54 11.69
C GLY A 81 2.69 7.75 12.01
N HIS A 82 1.46 7.81 11.52
CA HIS A 82 0.53 8.88 11.89
C HIS A 82 0.04 8.72 13.33
N SER A 83 -0.26 9.84 13.99
CA SER A 83 -0.99 9.82 15.26
C SER A 83 -2.33 9.11 15.08
N ILE A 84 -2.69 8.38 16.13
CA ILE A 84 -3.91 7.59 16.17
C ILE A 84 -4.83 8.14 17.26
N GLU A 85 -6.14 8.08 17.01
CA GLU A 85 -7.15 8.56 17.96
C GLU A 85 -6.94 7.93 19.35
N GLY A 86 -6.99 8.78 20.38
CA GLY A 86 -6.80 8.37 21.78
C GLY A 86 -5.35 8.35 22.26
N HIS A 87 -4.36 8.61 21.40
CA HIS A 87 -2.94 8.67 21.79
C HIS A 87 -2.35 10.06 21.54
N LYS A 88 -1.59 10.58 22.52
CA LYS A 88 -0.99 11.92 22.50
C LYS A 88 0.48 11.95 22.02
N SER A 89 0.96 10.86 21.44
CA SER A 89 2.34 10.76 20.99
C SER A 89 2.56 11.44 19.64
N GLU A 90 3.76 11.99 19.45
CA GLU A 90 4.14 12.68 18.22
C GLU A 90 4.11 11.71 17.01
N PRO A 91 3.62 12.16 15.84
CA PRO A 91 3.74 11.39 14.60
C PRO A 91 5.20 10.98 14.35
N TRP A 92 5.37 9.78 13.78
CA TRP A 92 6.67 9.21 13.42
C TRP A 92 7.67 9.14 14.59
N SER A 93 7.17 9.05 15.82
CA SER A 93 7.98 8.64 16.97
C SER A 93 7.97 7.11 17.12
N TYR A 94 8.99 6.60 17.81
CA TYR A 94 9.08 5.19 18.16
C TYR A 94 7.82 4.69 18.88
N GLU A 95 7.36 5.44 19.89
CA GLU A 95 6.18 5.11 20.69
C GLU A 95 4.90 5.07 19.83
N THR A 96 4.70 6.04 18.94
CA THR A 96 3.55 6.07 18.03
C THR A 96 3.53 4.84 17.14
N ILE A 97 4.67 4.45 16.56
CA ILE A 97 4.75 3.30 15.66
C ILE A 97 4.45 2.00 16.42
N VAL A 98 5.09 1.77 17.56
CA VAL A 98 4.91 0.53 18.34
C VAL A 98 3.46 0.41 18.83
N THR A 99 2.92 1.47 19.45
CA THR A 99 1.57 1.46 20.00
C THR A 99 0.51 1.32 18.90
N SER A 100 0.74 1.95 17.75
CA SER A 100 -0.15 1.84 16.59
C SER A 100 -0.24 0.41 16.10
N VAL A 101 0.90 -0.30 15.98
CA VAL A 101 0.91 -1.70 15.53
C VAL A 101 0.26 -2.63 16.54
N GLU A 102 0.48 -2.45 17.84
CA GLU A 102 -0.20 -3.25 18.87
C GLU A 102 -1.72 -3.10 18.83
N ARG A 103 -2.21 -1.88 18.58
CA ARG A 103 -3.63 -1.62 18.37
C ARG A 103 -4.13 -2.25 17.06
N SER A 104 -3.36 -2.14 15.98
CA SER A 104 -3.68 -2.74 14.68
C SER A 104 -3.86 -4.26 14.78
N LEU A 105 -2.98 -4.97 15.50
CA LEU A 105 -3.07 -6.41 15.74
C LEU A 105 -4.39 -6.80 16.44
N LYS A 106 -4.78 -6.04 17.48
CA LYS A 106 -6.05 -6.23 18.19
C LYS A 106 -7.27 -6.04 17.27
N ARG A 107 -7.29 -4.94 16.49
CA ARG A 107 -8.40 -4.63 15.55
C ARG A 107 -8.55 -5.69 14.46
N MET A 108 -7.43 -6.14 13.90
CA MET A 108 -7.42 -7.17 12.84
C MET A 108 -7.53 -8.60 13.38
N LYS A 109 -7.55 -8.79 14.71
CA LYS A 109 -7.65 -10.09 15.39
C LYS A 109 -6.58 -11.08 14.92
N THR A 110 -5.32 -10.63 14.92
CA THR A 110 -4.16 -11.43 14.53
C THR A 110 -2.98 -11.11 15.44
N GLU A 111 -2.11 -12.09 15.68
CA GLU A 111 -0.90 -11.92 16.50
C GLU A 111 0.28 -11.34 15.71
N TYR A 112 0.20 -11.36 14.38
CA TYR A 112 1.26 -10.84 13.50
C TYR A 112 0.72 -10.21 12.22
N LEU A 113 1.49 -9.25 11.69
CA LEU A 113 1.41 -8.74 10.32
C LEU A 113 2.47 -9.39 9.44
N ASP A 114 2.17 -9.65 8.17
CA ASP A 114 3.22 -10.08 7.25
C ASP A 114 4.18 -8.92 6.97
N ILE A 115 3.63 -7.71 6.79
CA ILE A 115 4.41 -6.52 6.48
C ILE A 115 3.88 -5.34 7.30
N ILE A 116 4.78 -4.61 7.96
CA ILE A 116 4.48 -3.27 8.47
C ILE A 116 5.25 -2.23 7.65
N GLN A 117 4.56 -1.18 7.23
CA GLN A 117 5.16 -0.11 6.44
C GLN A 117 5.12 1.23 7.20
N LEU A 118 6.14 2.07 7.01
CA LEU A 118 6.08 3.46 7.46
C LEU A 118 5.20 4.29 6.52
N HIS A 119 4.27 5.09 7.06
CA HIS A 119 3.23 5.80 6.30
C HIS A 119 3.33 7.32 6.45
N THR A 120 3.41 8.08 5.37
CA THR A 120 4.73 8.33 4.78
C THR A 120 5.37 9.46 5.59
N CYS A 121 6.64 9.35 6.00
CA CYS A 121 7.39 10.48 6.55
C CYS A 121 8.36 11.07 5.51
N ASP A 122 8.79 12.31 5.74
CA ASP A 122 9.82 12.95 4.92
C ASP A 122 11.21 12.31 5.08
N LEU A 123 12.12 12.66 4.18
CA LEU A 123 13.49 12.13 4.18
C LEU A 123 14.23 12.46 5.48
N GLN A 124 14.02 13.65 6.05
CA GLN A 124 14.71 14.06 7.27
C GLN A 124 14.31 13.16 8.45
N THR A 125 13.02 12.88 8.58
CA THR A 125 12.47 12.00 9.62
C THR A 125 12.89 10.55 9.40
N LEU A 126 12.84 10.09 8.14
CA LEU A 126 13.28 8.74 7.78
C LEU A 126 14.76 8.50 8.09
N ALA A 127 15.62 9.43 7.69
CA ALA A 127 17.07 9.32 7.83
C ALA A 127 17.59 9.47 9.27
N LYS A 128 16.78 10.02 10.20
CA LYS A 128 17.12 10.09 11.63
C LYS A 128 17.24 8.71 12.29
N GLY A 129 16.49 7.71 11.81
CA GLY A 129 16.60 6.33 12.28
C GLY A 129 15.58 5.89 13.34
N ASP A 130 15.04 6.79 14.16
CA ASP A 130 14.11 6.42 15.26
C ASP A 130 12.89 5.61 14.78
N VAL A 131 12.35 5.96 13.60
CA VAL A 131 11.25 5.24 12.96
C VAL A 131 11.66 3.85 12.47
N ILE A 132 12.92 3.70 12.05
CA ILE A 132 13.48 2.42 11.60
C ILE A 132 13.68 1.50 12.79
N ASP A 133 14.21 2.03 13.90
CA ASP A 133 14.40 1.28 15.15
C ASP A 133 13.08 0.72 15.67
N ALA A 134 11.99 1.48 15.58
CA ALA A 134 10.66 1.01 15.93
C ALA A 134 10.19 -0.17 15.07
N LEU A 135 10.39 -0.09 13.75
CA LEU A 135 10.04 -1.19 12.84
C LEU A 135 10.90 -2.43 13.08
N GLN A 136 12.21 -2.26 13.32
CA GLN A 136 13.12 -3.36 13.66
C GLN A 136 12.77 -4.01 14.99
N HIS A 137 12.37 -3.23 15.98
CA HIS A 137 11.86 -3.76 17.25
C HIS A 137 10.61 -4.61 17.05
N LEU A 138 9.64 -4.14 16.26
CA LEU A 138 8.43 -4.89 15.93
C LEU A 138 8.73 -6.20 15.17
N LYS A 139 9.75 -6.19 14.30
CA LYS A 139 10.25 -7.39 13.60
C LYS A 139 10.88 -8.38 14.57
N THR A 140 11.76 -7.89 15.45
CA THR A 140 12.47 -8.71 16.44
C THR A 140 11.51 -9.33 17.47
N THR A 141 10.45 -8.62 17.83
CA THR A 141 9.41 -9.10 18.76
C THR A 141 8.32 -9.96 18.08
N GLY A 142 8.46 -10.26 16.78
CA GLY A 142 7.55 -11.16 16.05
C GLY A 142 6.19 -10.56 15.68
N LYS A 143 5.95 -9.27 15.99
CA LYS A 143 4.70 -8.56 15.63
C LYS A 143 4.57 -8.34 14.13
N THR A 144 5.69 -8.35 13.40
CA THR A 144 5.73 -8.32 11.94
C THR A 144 6.83 -9.22 11.40
N ARG A 145 6.64 -9.77 10.19
CA ARG A 145 7.67 -10.58 9.52
C ARG A 145 8.65 -9.74 8.71
N PHE A 146 8.15 -8.67 8.08
CA PHE A 146 8.92 -7.81 7.18
C PHE A 146 8.60 -6.34 7.41
N ILE A 147 9.57 -5.47 7.13
CA ILE A 147 9.42 -4.02 7.28
C ILE A 147 9.49 -3.35 5.91
N GLY A 148 8.69 -2.31 5.72
CA GLY A 148 8.64 -1.57 4.46
C GLY A 148 8.58 -0.07 4.65
N TYR A 149 8.82 0.64 3.56
CA TYR A 149 8.57 2.08 3.46
C TYR A 149 7.47 2.30 2.43
N SER A 150 6.41 3.00 2.81
CA SER A 150 5.41 3.49 1.87
C SER A 150 5.63 4.97 1.67
N GLY A 151 5.98 5.39 0.44
CA GLY A 151 6.27 6.78 0.14
C GLY A 151 6.67 6.99 -1.31
N ASP A 152 7.05 8.22 -1.62
CA ASP A 152 7.34 8.67 -2.97
C ASP A 152 8.63 9.52 -2.98
N GLU A 153 9.08 9.90 -4.17
CA GLU A 153 10.19 10.85 -4.37
C GLU A 153 11.51 10.49 -3.65
N ASP A 154 12.22 11.48 -3.11
CA ASP A 154 13.58 11.33 -2.57
C ASP A 154 13.62 10.43 -1.33
N ALA A 155 12.56 10.42 -0.52
CA ALA A 155 12.48 9.54 0.64
C ALA A 155 12.30 8.07 0.24
N ALA A 156 11.52 7.79 -0.83
CA ALA A 156 11.44 6.45 -1.41
C ALA A 156 12.76 6.00 -2.03
N GLU A 157 13.45 6.88 -2.77
CA GLU A 157 14.77 6.57 -3.32
C GLU A 157 15.79 6.29 -2.21
N TRP A 158 15.78 7.09 -1.14
CA TRP A 158 16.63 6.84 0.03
C TRP A 158 16.31 5.51 0.68
N ALA A 159 15.02 5.17 0.86
CA ALA A 159 14.61 3.89 1.43
C ALA A 159 15.18 2.71 0.61
N VAL A 160 15.14 2.79 -0.72
CA VAL A 160 15.74 1.81 -1.63
C VAL A 160 17.26 1.72 -1.43
N LYS A 161 17.95 2.85 -1.45
CA LYS A 161 19.43 2.93 -1.33
C LYS A 161 19.95 2.49 0.03
N SER A 162 19.16 2.67 1.08
CA SER A 162 19.52 2.29 2.46
C SER A 162 19.71 0.78 2.61
N LYS A 163 19.03 -0.04 1.78
CA LYS A 163 18.95 -1.51 1.87
C LYS A 163 18.38 -2.04 3.20
N ILE A 164 17.83 -1.17 4.03
CA ILE A 164 17.25 -1.50 5.34
C ILE A 164 15.91 -2.22 5.18
N PHE A 165 15.08 -1.76 4.26
CA PHE A 165 13.70 -2.24 4.11
C PHE A 165 13.61 -3.52 3.28
N ASP A 166 12.57 -4.30 3.55
CA ASP A 166 12.22 -5.50 2.80
C ASP A 166 11.34 -5.19 1.59
N THR A 167 10.49 -4.17 1.71
CA THR A 167 9.53 -3.76 0.67
C THR A 167 9.44 -2.25 0.52
N LEU A 168 9.15 -1.80 -0.70
CA LEU A 168 8.79 -0.43 -1.06
C LEU A 168 7.35 -0.41 -1.53
N GLN A 169 6.52 0.46 -0.96
CA GLN A 169 5.25 0.84 -1.57
C GLN A 169 5.31 2.25 -2.12
N THR A 170 5.10 2.41 -3.42
CA THR A 170 5.27 3.70 -4.09
C THR A 170 4.24 3.93 -5.19
N SER A 171 4.04 5.18 -5.58
CA SER A 171 3.13 5.53 -6.67
C SER A 171 3.78 5.23 -8.02
N LEU A 172 3.06 4.49 -8.86
CA LEU A 172 3.36 4.35 -10.28
C LEU A 172 2.03 4.28 -11.01
N ASN A 173 1.85 5.14 -12.00
CA ASN A 173 0.72 5.09 -12.91
C ASN A 173 1.06 5.80 -14.22
N LEU A 174 0.15 5.73 -15.19
CA LEU A 174 0.38 6.23 -16.53
C LEU A 174 0.76 7.72 -16.58
N VAL A 175 0.27 8.53 -15.63
CA VAL A 175 0.49 9.99 -15.55
C VAL A 175 1.47 10.39 -14.44
N ASP A 176 2.06 9.42 -13.75
CA ASP A 176 3.08 9.66 -12.73
C ASP A 176 4.05 8.49 -12.65
N GLN A 177 5.20 8.69 -13.29
CA GLN A 177 6.22 7.68 -13.51
C GLN A 177 7.52 8.00 -12.76
N HIS A 178 7.48 8.93 -11.80
CA HIS A 178 8.68 9.37 -11.07
C HIS A 178 9.40 8.20 -10.38
N SER A 179 8.66 7.20 -9.91
CA SER A 179 9.23 6.01 -9.25
C SER A 179 10.14 5.18 -10.14
N LEU A 180 10.01 5.25 -11.47
CA LEU A 180 10.91 4.55 -12.41
C LEU A 180 12.39 4.89 -12.18
N ARG A 181 12.71 6.05 -11.59
CA ARG A 181 14.10 6.44 -11.25
C ARG A 181 14.78 5.49 -10.25
N TYR A 182 14.00 4.79 -9.41
CA TYR A 182 14.53 3.93 -8.34
C TYR A 182 14.02 2.49 -8.34
N LEU A 183 12.99 2.14 -9.14
CA LEU A 183 12.50 0.75 -9.20
C LEU A 183 13.56 -0.24 -9.69
N GLY A 184 14.40 0.15 -10.66
CA GLY A 184 15.50 -0.70 -11.11
C GLY A 184 16.53 -0.99 -10.01
N GLU A 185 16.77 -0.03 -9.10
CA GLU A 185 17.64 -0.25 -7.94
C GLU A 185 16.96 -1.12 -6.87
N ALA A 186 15.66 -0.90 -6.61
CA ALA A 186 14.87 -1.76 -5.73
C ALA A 186 14.94 -3.21 -6.18
N ARG A 187 14.81 -3.46 -7.49
CA ARG A 187 14.93 -4.80 -8.08
C ARG A 187 16.32 -5.40 -7.89
N ARG A 188 17.40 -4.64 -8.14
CA ARG A 188 18.79 -5.09 -7.89
C ARG A 188 19.04 -5.43 -6.41
N ASN A 189 18.39 -4.72 -5.49
CA ASN A 189 18.44 -4.99 -4.05
C ASN A 189 17.53 -6.15 -3.62
N ASN A 190 16.84 -6.82 -4.56
CA ASN A 190 15.81 -7.82 -4.30
C ASN A 190 14.75 -7.32 -3.29
N MET A 191 14.42 -6.03 -3.35
CA MET A 191 13.37 -5.42 -2.53
C MET A 191 12.01 -5.69 -3.16
N GLY A 192 11.01 -6.04 -2.35
CA GLY A 192 9.65 -6.24 -2.87
C GLY A 192 9.01 -4.91 -3.27
N VAL A 193 8.38 -4.82 -4.43
CA VAL A 193 7.79 -3.58 -4.93
C VAL A 193 6.27 -3.69 -4.99
N ILE A 194 5.60 -2.82 -4.25
CA ILE A 194 4.14 -2.70 -4.15
C ILE A 194 3.73 -1.36 -4.79
N ILE A 195 2.78 -1.37 -5.72
CA ILE A 195 2.32 -0.12 -6.36
C ILE A 195 1.01 0.37 -5.73
N LYS A 196 1.02 1.63 -5.29
CA LYS A 196 -0.21 2.36 -4.92
C LYS A 196 -0.65 3.29 -6.05
N ARG A 197 -1.95 3.59 -6.09
CA ARG A 197 -2.59 4.49 -7.07
C ARG A 197 -2.35 4.09 -8.55
N PRO A 198 -2.43 2.80 -8.93
CA PRO A 198 -2.12 2.37 -10.30
C PRO A 198 -3.05 2.98 -11.37
N ILE A 199 -4.29 3.33 -10.98
CA ILE A 199 -5.29 3.97 -11.85
C ILE A 199 -5.32 5.50 -11.73
N ALA A 200 -4.28 6.12 -11.18
CA ALA A 200 -4.17 7.58 -10.98
C ALA A 200 -5.42 8.20 -10.30
N ASN A 201 -5.92 7.55 -9.25
CA ASN A 201 -7.15 7.92 -8.55
C ASN A 201 -8.39 8.05 -9.46
N ALA A 202 -8.45 7.26 -10.54
CA ALA A 202 -9.52 7.26 -11.53
C ALA A 202 -9.76 8.63 -12.18
N THR A 203 -8.69 9.43 -12.39
CA THR A 203 -8.78 10.78 -12.97
C THR A 203 -9.46 10.89 -14.34
N TRP A 204 -9.71 9.77 -15.02
CA TRP A 204 -10.42 9.68 -16.29
C TRP A 204 -11.92 9.41 -16.15
N ASP A 205 -12.41 9.10 -14.96
CA ASP A 205 -13.85 8.96 -14.72
C ASP A 205 -14.48 10.36 -14.67
N SER A 206 -15.45 10.58 -15.55
CA SER A 206 -16.29 11.79 -15.63
C SER A 206 -16.89 12.25 -14.29
N LYS A 207 -17.04 11.34 -13.33
CA LYS A 207 -17.59 11.63 -11.99
C LYS A 207 -16.57 12.19 -11.00
N ILE A 208 -15.27 12.12 -11.31
CA ILE A 208 -14.22 12.66 -10.45
C ILE A 208 -14.00 14.13 -10.79
N THR A 209 -14.62 14.99 -9.99
CA THR A 209 -14.37 16.43 -10.00
C THR A 209 -12.94 16.71 -9.49
N GLU A 210 -12.39 17.87 -9.86
CA GLU A 210 -11.04 18.35 -9.51
C GLU A 210 -10.72 18.36 -8.00
N ASN A 211 -11.69 18.03 -7.13
CA ASN A 211 -11.56 18.05 -5.68
C ASN A 211 -10.96 16.77 -5.06
N ASN A 212 -10.84 15.65 -5.77
CA ASN A 212 -10.48 14.35 -5.17
C ASN A 212 -9.19 13.69 -5.69
N ALA A 213 -8.55 14.24 -6.72
CA ALA A 213 -7.26 13.80 -7.23
C ALA A 213 -6.25 14.95 -7.13
N PRO A 214 -4.94 14.68 -6.95
CA PRO A 214 -3.93 15.73 -7.07
C PRO A 214 -4.11 16.46 -8.40
N ASN A 215 -4.16 17.79 -8.38
CA ASN A 215 -4.32 18.61 -9.59
C ASN A 215 -3.30 18.24 -10.68
N SER A 216 -2.11 17.77 -10.28
CA SER A 216 -1.07 17.28 -11.20
C SER A 216 -1.52 16.05 -12.02
N TYR A 217 -2.25 15.09 -11.44
CA TYR A 217 -2.72 13.90 -12.15
C TYR A 217 -3.78 14.27 -13.18
N VAL A 218 -4.73 15.11 -12.77
CA VAL A 218 -5.78 15.63 -13.67
C VAL A 218 -5.16 16.39 -14.85
N ASN A 219 -4.21 17.28 -14.57
CA ASN A 219 -3.57 18.08 -15.61
C ASN A 219 -2.76 17.22 -16.58
N ARG A 220 -1.98 16.26 -16.07
CA ARG A 220 -1.21 15.33 -16.92
C ARG A 220 -2.13 14.40 -17.72
N ALA A 221 -3.26 13.96 -17.15
CA ALA A 221 -4.26 13.16 -17.85
C ALA A 221 -4.92 13.95 -18.99
N LYS A 222 -5.32 15.21 -18.76
CA LYS A 222 -5.84 16.11 -19.80
C LYS A 222 -4.81 16.35 -20.90
N GLN A 223 -3.55 16.58 -20.54
CA GLN A 223 -2.46 16.73 -21.50
C GLN A 223 -2.23 15.45 -22.31
N MET A 224 -2.23 14.28 -21.67
CA MET A 224 -2.11 13.00 -22.36
C MET A 224 -3.25 12.79 -23.36
N GLN A 225 -4.49 13.12 -22.98
CA GLN A 225 -5.65 13.03 -23.87
C GLN A 225 -5.55 13.98 -25.07
N SER A 226 -4.98 15.18 -24.88
CA SER A 226 -4.83 16.14 -25.98
C SER A 226 -3.77 15.72 -27.01
N LEU A 227 -2.95 14.71 -26.71
CA LEU A 227 -1.99 14.11 -27.66
C LEU A 227 -2.64 13.06 -28.58
N GLY A 228 -3.91 12.71 -28.36
CA GLY A 228 -4.64 11.72 -29.14
C GLY A 228 -4.81 10.39 -28.42
N GLN A 229 -5.35 9.40 -29.13
CA GLN A 229 -5.55 8.06 -28.59
C GLN A 229 -4.22 7.28 -28.51
N ILE A 230 -4.08 6.46 -27.47
CA ILE A 230 -2.99 5.51 -27.37
C ILE A 230 -3.31 4.34 -28.31
N ILE A 231 -2.44 4.12 -29.30
CA ILE A 231 -2.61 3.06 -30.29
C ILE A 231 -2.60 1.69 -29.57
N ASP A 232 -3.52 0.81 -29.96
CA ASP A 232 -3.70 -0.54 -29.40
C ASP A 232 -3.98 -0.59 -27.88
N SER A 233 -4.41 0.52 -27.27
CA SER A 233 -4.81 0.52 -25.86
C SER A 233 -6.18 -0.14 -25.65
N PRO A 234 -6.41 -0.81 -24.50
CA PRO A 234 -7.74 -1.22 -24.09
C PRO A 234 -8.72 -0.04 -24.04
N ASN A 235 -10.00 -0.28 -24.34
CA ASN A 235 -11.05 0.75 -24.24
C ASN A 235 -11.24 1.24 -22.79
N SER A 236 -10.96 0.39 -21.81
CA SER A 236 -11.06 0.74 -20.39
C SER A 236 -9.78 1.42 -19.91
N TYR A 237 -9.89 2.67 -19.47
CA TYR A 237 -8.77 3.38 -18.83
C TYR A 237 -8.22 2.64 -17.60
N HIS A 238 -9.07 1.90 -16.88
CA HIS A 238 -8.65 1.11 -15.74
C HIS A 238 -7.77 -0.07 -16.18
N GLU A 239 -8.16 -0.78 -17.24
CA GLU A 239 -7.36 -1.88 -17.80
C GLU A 239 -6.06 -1.35 -18.40
N MET A 240 -6.10 -0.24 -19.12
CA MET A 240 -4.91 0.41 -19.67
C MET A 240 -3.93 0.82 -18.57
N ALA A 241 -4.41 1.47 -17.50
CA ALA A 241 -3.55 1.93 -16.41
C ALA A 241 -2.97 0.77 -15.60
N LEU A 242 -3.77 -0.27 -15.30
CA LEU A 242 -3.29 -1.49 -14.65
C LEU A 242 -2.31 -2.25 -15.55
N GLY A 243 -2.58 -2.34 -16.85
CA GLY A 243 -1.69 -2.97 -17.83
C GLY A 243 -0.33 -2.28 -17.90
N PHE A 244 -0.31 -0.94 -17.93
CA PHE A 244 0.92 -0.16 -17.83
C PHE A 244 1.71 -0.53 -16.58
N VAL A 245 1.09 -0.47 -15.40
CA VAL A 245 1.78 -0.79 -14.13
C VAL A 245 2.30 -2.23 -14.11
N LEU A 246 1.45 -3.21 -14.42
CA LEU A 246 1.79 -4.63 -14.34
C LEU A 246 2.77 -5.10 -15.42
N SER A 247 2.91 -4.34 -16.51
CA SER A 247 3.95 -4.57 -17.53
C SER A 247 5.37 -4.28 -17.03
N ASN A 248 5.53 -3.50 -15.96
CA ASN A 248 6.82 -3.25 -15.33
C ASN A 248 7.26 -4.51 -14.58
N HIS A 249 8.41 -5.06 -14.98
CA HIS A 249 8.92 -6.31 -14.44
C HIS A 249 9.42 -6.18 -12.99
N GLU A 250 9.72 -4.96 -12.55
CA GLU A 250 10.09 -4.60 -11.18
C GLU A 250 8.93 -4.65 -10.20
N VAL A 251 7.67 -4.64 -10.68
CA VAL A 251 6.47 -4.60 -9.83
C VAL A 251 6.05 -6.02 -9.44
N ASP A 252 5.87 -6.25 -8.14
CA ASP A 252 5.41 -7.55 -7.61
C ASP A 252 3.88 -7.58 -7.45
N THR A 253 3.29 -6.51 -6.91
CA THR A 253 1.84 -6.38 -6.65
C THR A 253 1.33 -4.94 -6.67
#